data_AF-A0A350P4Y8-F1
#
_entry.id   AF-A0A350P4Y8-F1
#
_cell.length_a   1.000
_cell.length_b   1.000
_cell.length_c   1.000
_cell.angle_alpha   90.00
_cell.angle_beta   90.00
_cell.angle_gamma   90.00
#
_symmetry.space_group_name_H-M   'P 1'
#
loop_
_entity.id
_entity.type
_entity.pdbx_description
1 polymer ?
#
loop_
_entity_poly.entity_id
_entity_poly.type
_entity_poly.pdbx_seq_one_letter_code
_entity_poly.pdbx_strand_id
1 'polypeptide(L)'
;NQIGSLTETLNAIKMAKDAGFTAVISHRSGETEDATIADLAVGTAAGQIKTGSLCRSDRVAKYNQLLRIEEALGDAATYKGRSEIKGQ
;
A
#
# COMPACT_ATOMS: atom_id res chain seq x y z
N ASN A 1 -1.55 -1.06 12.03
CA ASN A 1 -1.74 -1.57 13.41
C ASN A 1 -2.86 -0.86 14.20
N GLN A 2 -3.72 -0.03 13.59
CA GLN A 2 -4.78 0.67 14.35
C GLN A 2 -5.94 -0.25 14.73
N ILE A 3 -6.32 -1.16 13.83
CA ILE A 3 -7.47 -2.07 14.04
C ILE A 3 -7.06 -3.44 14.62
N GLY A 4 -5.83 -3.89 14.33
CA GLY A 4 -5.21 -5.02 15.04
C GLY A 4 -5.17 -6.36 14.31
N SER A 5 -5.98 -6.57 13.26
CA SER A 5 -5.92 -7.80 12.44
C SER A 5 -5.90 -7.54 10.93
N LEU A 6 -5.41 -8.51 10.17
CA LEU A 6 -5.44 -8.47 8.70
C LEU A 6 -6.88 -8.50 8.17
N THR A 7 -7.73 -9.36 8.72
CA THR A 7 -9.13 -9.48 8.32
C THR A 7 -9.88 -8.16 8.46
N GLU A 8 -9.75 -7.48 9.60
CA GLU A 8 -10.41 -6.19 9.81
C GLU A 8 -9.81 -5.08 8.93
N THR A 9 -8.51 -5.15 8.64
CA THR A 9 -7.86 -4.25 7.69
C THR A 9 -8.43 -4.40 6.28
N LEU A 10 -8.62 -5.64 5.81
CA LEU A 10 -9.25 -5.93 4.52
C LEU A 10 -10.72 -5.47 4.49
N ASN A 11 -11.45 -5.68 5.57
CA ASN A 11 -12.84 -5.20 5.70
C ASN A 11 -12.93 -3.67 5.61
N ALA A 12 -12.01 -2.95 6.25
CA ALA A 12 -11.95 -1.49 6.17
C ALA A 12 -11.63 -0.98 4.75
N ILE A 13 -10.67 -1.61 4.06
CA ILE A 13 -10.34 -1.28 2.66
C ILE A 13 -11.55 -1.53 1.76
N LYS A 14 -12.21 -2.68 1.91
CA LYS A 14 -13.39 -3.03 1.13
C LYS A 14 -14.53 -2.04 1.35
N MET A 15 -14.83 -1.71 2.60
CA MET A 15 -15.86 -0.74 2.96
C MET A 15 -15.62 0.63 2.30
N ALA A 16 -14.37 1.12 2.34
CA ALA A 16 -14.02 2.39 1.68
C ALA A 16 -14.25 2.32 0.17
N LYS A 17 -13.79 1.24 -0.49
CA LYS A 17 -13.95 1.05 -1.93
C LYS A 17 -15.42 0.95 -2.36
N ASP A 18 -16.23 0.18 -1.62
CA ASP A 18 -17.67 0.03 -1.88
C ASP A 18 -18.41 1.37 -1.78
N ALA A 19 -17.97 2.26 -0.89
CA ALA A 19 -18.50 3.61 -0.75
C ALA A 19 -17.93 4.64 -1.75
N GLY A 20 -17.06 4.21 -2.68
CA GLY A 20 -16.39 5.08 -3.65
C GLY A 20 -15.30 5.97 -3.06
N PHE A 21 -14.80 5.66 -1.87
CA PHE A 21 -13.61 6.28 -1.27
C PHE A 21 -12.34 5.58 -1.76
N THR A 22 -11.21 6.29 -1.69
CA THR A 22 -9.88 5.72 -1.95
C THR A 22 -9.24 5.28 -0.63
N ALA A 23 -8.52 4.16 -0.64
CA ALA A 23 -7.78 3.67 0.51
C ALA A 23 -6.27 3.94 0.35
N VAL A 24 -5.65 4.56 1.35
CA VAL A 24 -4.20 4.79 1.37
C VAL A 24 -3.57 3.87 2.42
N ILE A 25 -2.78 2.89 1.98
CA ILE A 25 -2.06 2.01 2.91
C ILE A 25 -0.89 2.78 3.51
N SER A 26 -0.70 2.75 4.82
CA SER A 26 0.27 3.63 5.49
C SER A 26 1.11 2.94 6.56
N HIS A 27 2.35 3.43 6.68
CA HIS A 27 3.26 3.10 7.77
C HIS A 27 2.88 3.81 9.08
N ARG A 28 3.62 3.54 10.16
CA ARG A 28 3.62 4.37 11.40
C ARG A 28 4.98 5.03 11.62
N SER A 29 5.11 5.91 12.61
CA SER A 29 6.38 6.60 12.88
C SER A 29 7.50 5.65 13.34
N GLY A 30 7.17 4.61 14.11
CA GLY A 30 8.08 3.50 14.43
C GLY A 30 7.84 2.31 13.48
N GLU A 31 8.85 1.95 12.69
CA GLU A 31 8.80 0.86 11.72
C GLU A 31 10.01 -0.06 11.87
N THR A 32 9.89 -1.28 11.34
CA THR A 32 10.97 -2.23 11.15
C THR A 32 11.27 -2.39 9.67
N GLU A 33 12.18 -3.29 9.31
CA GLU A 33 12.45 -3.72 7.94
C GLU A 33 11.29 -4.52 7.30
N ASP A 34 10.27 -4.91 8.07
CA ASP A 34 9.09 -5.61 7.55
C ASP A 34 8.45 -4.82 6.41
N ALA A 35 8.15 -5.47 5.29
CA ALA A 35 7.62 -4.80 4.10
C ALA A 35 6.15 -5.14 3.82
N THR A 36 5.42 -5.72 4.78
CA THR A 36 4.05 -6.25 4.60
C THR A 36 3.09 -5.26 3.95
N ILE A 37 3.23 -3.96 4.23
CA ILE A 37 2.35 -2.94 3.66
C ILE A 37 2.52 -2.73 2.15
N ALA A 38 3.66 -3.11 1.56
CA ALA A 38 3.86 -3.11 0.11
C ALA A 38 2.99 -4.20 -0.55
N ASP A 39 3.11 -5.43 -0.08
CA ASP A 39 2.30 -6.57 -0.54
C ASP A 39 0.80 -6.32 -0.30
N LEU A 40 0.43 -5.73 0.84
CA LEU A 40 -0.96 -5.36 1.14
C LEU A 40 -1.50 -4.32 0.14
N ALA A 41 -0.71 -3.29 -0.19
CA ALA A 41 -1.14 -2.25 -1.14
C ALA A 41 -1.37 -2.81 -2.54
N VAL A 42 -0.49 -3.69 -3.01
CA VAL A 42 -0.62 -4.33 -4.33
C VAL A 42 -1.73 -5.37 -4.33
N GLY A 43 -1.73 -6.31 -3.38
CA GLY A 43 -2.69 -7.41 -3.32
C GLY A 43 -4.14 -6.97 -3.11
N THR A 44 -4.36 -5.80 -2.51
CA THR A 44 -5.70 -5.21 -2.39
C THR A 44 -6.02 -4.21 -3.50
N ALA A 45 -5.10 -3.97 -4.44
CA ALA A 45 -5.17 -2.93 -5.45
C ALA A 45 -5.59 -1.57 -4.85
N ALA A 46 -4.95 -1.17 -3.74
CA ALA A 46 -5.32 0.04 -2.99
C ALA A 46 -5.06 1.34 -3.78
N GLY A 47 -4.14 1.30 -4.75
CA GLY A 47 -3.79 2.42 -5.62
C GLY A 47 -2.82 3.43 -5.01
N GLN A 48 -2.78 3.55 -3.69
CA GLN A 48 -1.93 4.51 -2.98
C GLN A 48 -1.23 3.90 -1.75
N ILE A 49 0.03 4.27 -1.55
CA ILE A 49 0.82 3.90 -0.39
C ILE A 49 1.55 5.12 0.19
N LYS A 50 1.55 5.23 1.53
CA LYS A 50 2.25 6.27 2.29
C LYS A 50 3.29 5.60 3.20
N THR A 51 4.50 5.43 2.68
CA THR A 51 5.57 4.68 3.36
C THR A 51 6.84 5.49 3.69
N GLY A 52 6.80 6.82 3.55
CA GLY A 52 7.82 7.72 4.10
C GLY A 52 8.75 8.33 3.05
N SER A 53 9.83 8.95 3.52
CA SER A 53 10.87 9.49 2.64
C SER A 53 11.76 8.38 2.08
N LEU A 54 12.52 8.69 1.04
CA LEU A 54 13.52 7.80 0.42
C LEU A 54 14.82 7.74 1.25
N CYS A 55 14.68 7.62 2.57
CA CYS A 55 15.78 7.48 3.51
C CYS A 55 15.37 6.60 4.69
N ARG A 56 16.39 6.03 5.36
CA ARG A 56 16.26 5.02 6.42
C ARG A 56 15.71 3.68 5.90
N SER A 57 16.38 2.60 6.29
CA SER A 57 16.11 1.26 5.76
C SER A 57 14.70 0.76 6.08
N ASP A 58 14.12 1.17 7.21
CA ASP A 58 12.74 0.86 7.61
C ASP A 58 11.70 1.39 6.58
N ARG A 59 11.98 2.48 5.86
CA ARG A 59 11.13 3.01 4.79
C ARG A 59 11.50 2.41 3.44
N VAL A 60 12.79 2.42 3.12
CA VAL A 60 13.31 1.97 1.83
C VAL A 60 13.02 0.48 1.59
N ALA A 61 12.95 -0.34 2.64
CA ALA A 61 12.57 -1.76 2.51
C ALA A 61 11.22 -1.95 1.80
N LYS A 62 10.23 -1.08 2.06
CA LYS A 62 8.92 -1.15 1.41
C LYS A 62 8.99 -0.74 -0.07
N TYR A 63 9.76 0.29 -0.40
CA TYR A 63 10.00 0.67 -1.80
C TYR A 63 10.72 -0.45 -2.57
N ASN A 64 11.75 -1.04 -1.98
CA ASN A 64 12.46 -2.17 -2.58
C ASN A 64 11.52 -3.37 -2.79
N GLN A 65 10.58 -3.60 -1.88
CA GLN A 65 9.59 -4.66 -2.05
C GLN A 65 8.61 -4.35 -3.19
N LEU A 66 8.17 -3.09 -3.34
CA LEU A 66 7.35 -2.69 -4.50
C LEU A 66 8.07 -2.94 -5.83
N LEU A 67 9.37 -2.61 -5.91
CA LEU A 67 10.18 -2.89 -7.10
C LEU A 67 10.23 -4.39 -7.43
N ARG A 68 10.41 -5.25 -6.41
CA ARG A 68 10.40 -6.72 -6.61
C ARG A 68 9.03 -7.23 -7.05
N ILE A 69 7.95 -6.70 -6.48
CA ILE A 69 6.58 -7.08 -6.87
C ILE A 69 6.29 -6.65 -8.31
N GLU A 70 6.69 -5.43 -8.69
CA GLU A 70 6.58 -4.93 -10.07
C GLU A 70 7.40 -5.78 -11.04
N GLU A 71 8.64 -6.12 -10.71
CA GLU A 71 9.49 -7.03 -11.50
C GLU A 71 8.83 -8.39 -11.72
N ALA A 72 8.20 -8.95 -10.67
CA ALA A 72 7.57 -10.26 -10.73
C ALA A 72 6.22 -10.27 -11.48
N LEU A 73 5.42 -9.20 -11.38
CA LEU A 73 4.08 -9.14 -11.96
C LEU A 73 4.03 -8.50 -13.35
N GLY A 74 4.98 -7.62 -13.67
CA GLY A 74 4.98 -6.84 -14.90
C GLY A 74 3.62 -6.18 -15.15
N ASP A 75 3.05 -6.41 -16.34
CA ASP A 75 1.77 -5.81 -16.76
C ASP A 75 0.56 -6.28 -15.94
N ALA A 76 0.68 -7.35 -15.14
CA ALA A 76 -0.40 -7.79 -14.25
C ALA A 76 -0.67 -6.80 -13.09
N ALA A 77 0.28 -5.90 -12.79
CA ALA A 77 0.14 -4.85 -11.78
C ALA A 77 0.43 -3.46 -12.38
N THR A 78 -0.62 -2.80 -12.88
CA THR A 78 -0.47 -1.49 -13.55
C THR A 78 -0.40 -0.31 -12.57
N TYR A 79 0.62 0.55 -12.72
CA TYR A 79 0.67 1.86 -12.06
C TYR A 79 -0.26 2.86 -12.76
N LYS A 80 -1.37 3.21 -12.11
CA LYS A 80 -2.41 4.09 -12.66
C LYS A 80 -2.17 5.59 -12.41
N GLY A 81 -1.14 5.95 -11.63
CA GLY A 81 -0.74 7.34 -11.41
C GLY A 81 -1.87 8.22 -10.86
N ARG A 82 -2.11 9.36 -11.53
CA ARG A 82 -3.00 10.44 -11.05
C ARG A 82 -4.45 10.00 -10.84
N SER A 83 -4.95 9.02 -11.60
CA SER A 83 -6.35 8.58 -11.51
C SER A 83 -6.69 7.86 -10.20
N GLU A 84 -5.68 7.44 -9.42
CA GLU A 84 -5.91 6.83 -8.10
C GLU A 84 -6.22 7.86 -7.01
N ILE A 85 -6.06 9.16 -7.29
CA ILE A 85 -6.36 10.25 -6.35
C ILE A 85 -7.81 10.68 -6.52
N LYS A 86 -8.59 10.60 -5.44
CA LYS A 86 -10.01 10.98 -5.47
C LYS A 86 -10.20 12.42 -5.96
N GLY A 87 -11.05 12.59 -6.98
CA GLY A 87 -11.37 13.89 -7.56
C GLY A 87 -10.37 14.39 -8.60
N GLN A 88 -9.48 13.52 -9.09
CA GLN A 88 -8.62 13.76 -10.25
C GLN A 88 -9.13 13.04 -11.50
#